data_AF-A0A8T3MEY0-F1
#
_entry.id   AF-A0A8T3MEY0-F1
#
_cell.length_a   1.000
_cell.length_b   1.000
_cell.length_c   1.000
_cell.angle_alpha   90.00
_cell.angle_beta   90.00
_cell.angle_gamma   90.00
#
_symmetry.space_group_name_H-M   'P 1'
#
loop_
_entity.id
_entity.type
_entity.pdbx_description
1 polymer ?
#
loop_
_entity_poly.entity_id
_entity_poly.type
_entity_poly.pdbx_seq_one_letter_code
_entity_poly.pdbx_strand_id
1 'polypeptide(L)'
;TGPGGSPSAALQASRDVVAGALGARRVVIDQPQLAYRPAETGAFARAPRTVIQAVLPDDPTHGYIAIYEFRDPAAASAAAAEQAAYVGSPVGRVQFPTGTQFVIRVVGPTAVFYASPPDSPDDQEPDVVAALGGVGTDVPVPG
;
A
#
# COMPACT_ATOMS: atom_id res chain seq x y z
N THR A 1 -26.18 -7.76 -4.38
CA THR A 1 -25.08 -8.46 -5.08
C THR A 1 -24.64 -7.60 -6.24
N GLY A 2 -23.63 -6.76 -6.06
CA GLY A 2 -23.01 -6.03 -7.17
C GLY A 2 -21.97 -6.93 -7.85
N PRO A 3 -21.81 -6.89 -9.18
CA PRO A 3 -20.83 -7.74 -9.85
C PRO A 3 -19.44 -7.28 -9.40
N GLY A 4 -18.67 -8.20 -8.82
CA GLY A 4 -17.24 -8.01 -8.63
C GLY A 4 -16.61 -7.86 -10.00
N GLY A 5 -16.47 -6.63 -10.46
CA GLY A 5 -15.78 -6.33 -11.71
C GLY A 5 -14.33 -6.80 -11.57
N SER A 6 -13.84 -7.51 -12.59
CA SER A 6 -12.42 -7.82 -12.69
C SER A 6 -11.59 -6.55 -12.49
N PRO A 7 -10.44 -6.62 -11.81
CA PRO A 7 -9.54 -5.49 -11.69
C PRO A 7 -9.26 -4.90 -13.08
N SER A 8 -9.12 -3.57 -13.16
CA SER A 8 -8.64 -2.94 -14.38
C SER A 8 -7.26 -3.50 -14.76
N ALA A 9 -6.88 -3.36 -16.03
CA ALA A 9 -5.54 -3.74 -16.48
C ALA A 9 -4.44 -2.98 -15.71
N ALA A 10 -4.69 -1.74 -15.29
CA ALA A 10 -3.75 -0.94 -14.51
C ALA A 10 -3.57 -1.47 -13.09
N LEU A 11 -4.65 -1.82 -12.40
CA LEU A 11 -4.59 -2.45 -11.07
C LEU A 11 -3.91 -3.81 -11.13
N GLN A 12 -4.25 -4.62 -12.14
CA GLN A 12 -3.63 -5.94 -12.30
C GLN A 12 -2.13 -5.83 -12.58
N ALA A 13 -1.72 -4.98 -13.52
CA ALA A 13 -0.30 -4.77 -13.82
C ALA A 13 0.47 -4.25 -12.59
N SER A 14 -0.12 -3.35 -11.82
CA SER A 14 0.53 -2.81 -10.62
C SER A 14 0.60 -3.84 -9.49
N ARG A 15 -0.42 -4.68 -9.34
CA ARG A 15 -0.40 -5.86 -8.46
C ARG A 15 0.72 -6.82 -8.85
N ASP A 16 0.89 -7.11 -10.14
CA ASP A 16 1.92 -8.02 -10.62
C ASP A 16 3.34 -7.47 -10.38
N VAL A 17 3.54 -6.15 -10.54
CA VAL A 17 4.80 -5.49 -10.19
C VAL A 17 5.10 -5.62 -8.69
N VAL A 18 4.11 -5.35 -7.83
CA VAL A 18 4.28 -5.47 -6.38
C VAL A 18 4.54 -6.93 -5.98
N ALA A 19 3.79 -7.88 -6.55
CA ALA A 19 3.96 -9.31 -6.31
C ALA A 19 5.36 -9.79 -6.72
N GLY A 20 5.87 -9.34 -7.88
CA GLY A 20 7.22 -9.65 -8.34
C GLY A 20 8.30 -9.11 -7.41
N ALA A 21 8.14 -7.87 -6.91
CA ALA A 21 9.08 -7.27 -5.98
C ALA A 21 9.13 -8.01 -4.62
N LEU A 22 7.97 -8.39 -4.08
CA LEU A 22 7.88 -9.19 -2.85
C LEU A 22 8.45 -10.60 -3.05
N GLY A 23 8.12 -11.25 -4.16
CA GLY A 23 8.63 -12.57 -4.51
C GLY A 23 10.16 -12.61 -4.68
N ALA A 24 10.77 -11.54 -5.19
CA ALA A 24 12.24 -11.41 -5.28
C ALA A 24 12.93 -11.42 -3.90
N ARG A 25 12.19 -11.08 -2.84
CA ARG A 25 12.61 -11.15 -1.43
C ARG A 25 12.04 -12.36 -0.69
N ARG A 26 11.43 -13.31 -1.39
CA ARG A 26 10.78 -14.51 -0.82
C ARG A 26 9.62 -14.17 0.14
N VAL A 27 9.02 -13.00 -0.01
CA VAL A 27 7.78 -12.66 0.69
C VAL A 27 6.62 -13.24 -0.12
N VAL A 28 5.83 -14.11 0.51
CA VAL A 28 4.62 -14.69 -0.08
C VAL A 28 3.49 -13.68 0.04
N ILE A 29 2.64 -13.59 -0.98
CA ILE A 29 1.40 -12.81 -0.92
C ILE A 29 0.18 -13.72 -0.98
N ASP A 30 -0.88 -13.31 -0.29
CA ASP A 30 -2.19 -13.95 -0.35
C ASP A 30 -3.30 -12.90 -0.52
N GLN A 31 -4.52 -13.38 -0.78
CA GLN A 31 -5.72 -12.58 -0.69
C GLN A 31 -6.06 -12.29 0.78
N PRO A 32 -6.31 -11.02 1.14
CA PRO A 32 -6.76 -10.65 2.48
C PRO A 32 -8.00 -11.44 2.89
N GLN A 33 -7.97 -12.08 4.05
CA GLN A 33 -9.15 -12.73 4.66
C GLN A 33 -10.09 -11.72 5.31
N LEU A 34 -9.56 -10.56 5.70
CA LEU A 34 -10.30 -9.45 6.27
C LEU A 34 -10.35 -8.27 5.30
N ALA A 35 -11.47 -7.57 5.30
CA ALA A 35 -11.57 -6.29 4.61
C ALA A 35 -10.62 -5.28 5.28
N TYR A 36 -9.71 -4.71 4.51
CA TYR A 36 -8.75 -3.72 4.97
C TYR A 36 -8.97 -2.37 4.29
N ARG A 37 -8.88 -1.30 5.08
CA ARG A 37 -8.91 0.09 4.63
C ARG A 37 -8.10 0.93 5.61
N PRO A 38 -6.92 1.45 5.22
CA PRO A 38 -6.16 2.31 6.10
C PRO A 38 -6.84 3.69 6.23
N ALA A 39 -6.30 4.54 7.11
CA ALA A 39 -6.68 5.95 7.10
C ALA A 39 -6.25 6.60 5.78
N GLU A 40 -7.21 7.17 5.08
CA GLU A 40 -7.09 7.61 3.68
C GLU A 40 -7.50 9.07 3.54
N THR A 41 -6.82 9.77 2.65
CA THR A 41 -7.27 11.05 2.10
C THR A 41 -8.54 10.90 1.28
N GLY A 42 -9.19 12.01 0.95
CA GLY A 42 -10.38 12.00 0.11
C GLY A 42 -10.15 11.37 -1.27
N ALA A 43 -8.97 11.61 -1.86
CA ALA A 43 -8.60 11.02 -3.15
C ALA A 43 -8.51 9.50 -3.09
N PHE A 44 -7.77 8.95 -2.12
CA PHE A 44 -7.63 7.50 -1.91
C PHE A 44 -8.97 6.86 -1.57
N ALA A 45 -9.78 7.54 -0.75
CA ALA A 45 -11.06 7.05 -0.29
C ALA A 45 -12.08 6.80 -1.43
N ARG A 46 -11.94 7.52 -2.55
CA ARG A 46 -12.84 7.43 -3.71
C ARG A 46 -12.26 6.61 -4.87
N ALA A 47 -10.96 6.31 -4.83
CA ALA A 47 -10.30 5.57 -5.89
C ALA A 47 -10.72 4.09 -5.86
N PRO A 48 -10.93 3.44 -7.03
CA PRO A 48 -10.94 1.99 -7.12
C PRO A 48 -9.65 1.42 -6.52
N ARG A 49 -9.75 0.33 -5.77
CA ARG A 49 -8.57 -0.29 -5.15
C ARG A 49 -8.62 -1.81 -5.17
N THR A 50 -7.44 -2.40 -5.13
CA THR A 50 -7.24 -3.79 -4.71
C THR A 50 -6.34 -3.83 -3.49
N VAL A 51 -6.50 -4.85 -2.66
CA VAL A 51 -5.64 -5.09 -1.49
C VAL A 51 -5.06 -6.48 -1.63
N ILE A 52 -3.76 -6.58 -1.40
CA ILE A 52 -3.05 -7.85 -1.22
C ILE A 52 -2.46 -7.87 0.19
N GLN A 53 -2.13 -9.05 0.69
CA GLN A 53 -1.52 -9.19 2.00
C GLN A 53 -0.19 -9.93 1.86
N ALA A 54 0.90 -9.35 2.35
CA ALA A 54 2.13 -10.09 2.62
C ALA A 54 1.86 -11.07 3.76
N VAL A 55 2.22 -12.35 3.56
CA VAL A 55 2.06 -13.38 4.58
C VAL A 55 3.19 -13.21 5.60
N LEU A 56 2.82 -12.77 6.79
CA LEU A 56 3.69 -12.65 7.96
C LEU A 56 3.20 -13.67 9.00
N PRO A 57 3.80 -14.88 9.08
CA PRO A 57 3.36 -15.94 9.99
C PRO A 57 3.25 -15.52 11.46
N ASP A 58 4.17 -14.69 11.93
CA ASP A 58 4.21 -14.21 13.32
C ASP A 58 3.38 -12.92 13.51
N ASP A 59 2.95 -12.29 12.41
CA ASP A 59 2.09 -11.10 12.41
C ASP A 59 0.92 -11.16 11.39
N PRO A 60 0.01 -12.15 11.52
CA PRO A 60 -0.97 -12.47 10.49
C PRO A 60 -2.08 -11.40 10.30
N THR A 61 -2.13 -10.42 11.20
CA THR A 61 -3.08 -9.30 11.14
C THR A 61 -2.49 -8.03 10.53
N HIS A 62 -1.26 -8.07 10.00
CA HIS A 62 -0.63 -6.96 9.27
C HIS A 62 -0.23 -7.40 7.85
N GLY A 63 0.70 -6.68 7.21
CA GLY A 63 1.15 -6.97 5.84
C GLY A 63 0.18 -6.53 4.74
N TYR A 64 -0.87 -5.77 5.05
CA TYR A 64 -1.84 -5.31 4.03
C TYR A 64 -1.28 -4.18 3.17
N ILE A 65 -1.27 -4.41 1.85
CA ILE A 65 -0.79 -3.47 0.85
C ILE A 65 -1.97 -3.05 -0.01
N ALA A 66 -2.31 -1.76 0.03
CA ALA A 66 -3.39 -1.19 -0.75
C ALA A 66 -2.87 -0.57 -2.05
N ILE A 67 -3.51 -0.88 -3.18
CA ILE A 67 -3.16 -0.37 -4.51
C ILE A 67 -4.39 0.35 -5.06
N TYR A 68 -4.25 1.65 -5.29
CA TYR A 68 -5.32 2.55 -5.73
C TYR A 68 -5.12 2.95 -7.19
N GLU A 69 -6.19 2.97 -7.96
CA GLU A 69 -6.17 3.40 -9.36
C GLU A 69 -6.68 4.82 -9.52
N PHE A 70 -5.99 5.58 -10.37
CA PHE A 70 -6.37 6.94 -10.74
C PHE A 70 -6.48 7.06 -12.26
N ARG A 71 -7.01 8.20 -12.70
CA ARG A 71 -7.28 8.46 -14.13
C ARG A 71 -6.03 8.36 -14.99
N ASP A 72 -4.90 8.84 -14.47
CA ASP A 72 -3.63 8.94 -15.17
C ASP A 72 -2.47 9.02 -14.16
N PRO A 73 -1.20 8.89 -14.59
CA PRO A 73 -0.04 8.94 -13.69
C PRO A 73 0.11 10.25 -12.91
N ALA A 74 -0.35 11.38 -13.47
CA ALA A 74 -0.29 12.67 -12.80
C ALA A 74 -1.30 12.71 -11.63
N ALA A 75 -2.52 12.20 -11.85
CA ALA A 75 -3.52 12.06 -10.80
C ALA A 75 -3.06 11.11 -9.67
N ALA A 76 -2.41 9.99 -10.03
CA ALA A 76 -1.85 9.07 -9.04
C ALA A 76 -0.76 9.74 -8.19
N SER A 77 0.15 10.49 -8.83
CA SER A 77 1.21 11.22 -8.13
C SER A 77 0.66 12.30 -7.21
N ALA A 78 -0.35 13.06 -7.65
CA ALA A 78 -0.98 14.08 -6.83
C ALA A 78 -1.70 13.48 -5.61
N ALA A 79 -2.44 12.39 -5.80
CA ALA A 79 -3.13 11.70 -4.71
C ALA A 79 -2.15 11.06 -3.73
N ALA A 80 -1.06 10.47 -4.21
CA ALA A 80 0.00 9.92 -3.37
C ALA A 80 0.68 11.00 -2.53
N ALA A 81 0.96 12.17 -3.11
CA ALA A 81 1.51 13.31 -2.38
C ALA A 81 0.54 13.85 -1.31
N GLU A 82 -0.76 13.90 -1.62
CA GLU A 82 -1.80 14.25 -0.65
C GLU A 82 -1.81 13.24 0.52
N GLN A 83 -1.76 11.94 0.22
CA GLN A 83 -1.70 10.88 1.22
C GLN A 83 -0.44 11.00 2.08
N ALA A 84 0.72 11.26 1.47
CA ALA A 84 1.97 11.44 2.17
C ALA A 84 1.91 12.63 3.14
N ALA A 85 1.40 13.78 2.69
CA ALA A 85 1.19 14.94 3.54
C ALA A 85 0.20 14.65 4.69
N TYR A 86 -0.86 13.90 4.41
CA TYR A 86 -1.84 13.49 5.41
C TYR A 86 -1.21 12.62 6.50
N VAL A 87 -0.58 11.50 6.15
CA VAL A 87 0.00 10.58 7.15
C VAL A 87 1.22 11.19 7.87
N GLY A 88 1.90 12.15 7.26
CA GLY A 88 2.93 12.96 7.92
C GLY A 88 2.38 14.03 8.88
N SER A 89 1.13 14.45 8.71
CA SER A 89 0.51 15.47 9.57
C SER A 89 0.16 14.94 10.97
N PRO A 90 0.04 15.80 12.00
CA PRO A 90 -0.43 15.37 13.33
C PRO A 90 -1.80 14.66 13.30
N VAL A 91 -2.71 15.09 12.42
CA VAL A 91 -4.06 14.51 12.29
C VAL A 91 -4.01 13.11 11.65
N GLY A 92 -3.13 12.89 10.68
CA GLY A 92 -2.94 11.56 10.11
C GLY A 92 -2.19 10.63 11.05
N ARG A 93 -1.16 11.13 11.74
CA ARG A 93 -0.33 10.32 12.66
C ARG A 93 -1.15 9.67 13.78
N VAL A 94 -2.17 10.35 14.33
CA VAL A 94 -3.01 9.75 15.38
C VAL A 94 -3.91 8.61 14.88
N GLN A 95 -4.02 8.40 13.57
CA GLN A 95 -4.76 7.27 13.01
C GLN A 95 -3.93 5.98 12.93
N PHE A 96 -2.63 6.05 13.21
CA PHE A 96 -1.70 4.93 13.14
C PHE A 96 -0.96 4.75 14.47
N PRO A 97 -0.49 3.53 14.78
CA PRO A 97 0.42 3.32 15.90
C PRO A 97 1.64 4.24 15.84
N THR A 98 2.08 4.75 16.99
CA THR A 98 3.30 5.57 17.09
C THR A 98 4.50 4.79 16.57
N GLY A 99 5.23 5.38 15.62
CA GLY A 99 6.40 4.73 15.00
C GLY A 99 6.10 3.96 13.71
N THR A 100 4.83 3.92 13.27
CA THR A 100 4.46 3.35 11.96
C THR A 100 5.32 3.95 10.85
N GLN A 101 5.92 3.10 10.03
CA GLN A 101 6.64 3.53 8.84
C GLN A 101 5.70 3.46 7.62
N PHE A 102 5.77 4.44 6.73
CA PHE A 102 4.90 4.51 5.57
C PHE A 102 5.70 4.35 4.29
N VAL A 103 5.23 3.47 3.41
CA VAL A 103 5.73 3.36 2.04
C VAL A 103 4.61 3.80 1.10
N ILE A 104 4.87 4.85 0.32
CA ILE A 104 3.95 5.35 -0.71
C ILE A 104 4.71 5.38 -2.03
N ARG A 105 4.21 4.64 -3.03
CA ARG A 105 4.84 4.53 -4.36
C ARG A 105 3.84 4.79 -5.47
N VAL A 106 4.31 5.25 -6.62
CA VAL A 106 3.50 5.42 -7.83
C VAL A 106 3.95 4.45 -8.90
N VAL A 107 3.01 3.67 -9.46
CA VAL A 107 3.24 2.72 -10.56
C VAL A 107 2.28 3.03 -11.70
N GLY A 108 2.75 3.79 -12.70
CA GLY A 108 1.89 4.26 -13.77
C GLY A 108 0.71 5.07 -13.20
N PRO A 109 -0.55 4.75 -13.54
CA PRO A 109 -1.73 5.43 -13.01
C PRO A 109 -2.18 4.90 -11.63
N THR A 110 -1.35 4.17 -10.90
CA THR A 110 -1.70 3.66 -9.57
C THR A 110 -0.80 4.19 -8.47
N ALA A 111 -1.30 4.19 -7.23
CA ALA A 111 -0.52 4.44 -6.03
C ALA A 111 -0.58 3.22 -5.10
N VAL A 112 0.59 2.80 -4.60
CA VAL A 112 0.76 1.75 -3.59
C VAL A 112 0.92 2.41 -2.24
N PHE A 113 0.22 1.90 -1.23
CA PHE A 113 0.33 2.37 0.14
C PHE A 113 0.47 1.21 1.10
N TYR A 114 1.48 1.31 1.96
CA TYR A 114 1.77 0.37 3.02
C TYR A 114 2.09 1.12 4.31
N ALA A 115 1.47 0.69 5.41
CA ALA A 115 1.72 1.18 6.75
C ALA A 115 2.33 0.04 7.56
N SER A 116 3.65 0.05 7.65
CA SER A 116 4.46 -0.93 8.38
C SER A 116 4.34 -0.70 9.89
N PRO A 117 3.92 -1.70 10.68
CA PRO A 117 3.80 -1.55 12.12
C PRO A 117 5.20 -1.38 12.76
N PRO A 118 5.34 -0.53 13.79
CA PRO A 118 6.64 -0.22 14.41
C PRO A 118 7.34 -1.42 15.06
N ASP A 119 6.55 -2.37 15.58
CA ASP A 119 7.02 -3.48 16.39
C ASP A 119 6.45 -4.80 15.86
N SER A 120 6.50 -5.02 14.54
CA SER A 120 6.10 -6.32 13.99
C SER A 120 6.95 -7.44 14.62
N PRO A 121 6.35 -8.51 15.14
CA PRO A 121 7.08 -9.66 15.63
C PRO A 121 7.65 -10.53 14.49
N ASP A 122 7.32 -10.25 13.23
CA ASP A 122 7.72 -11.05 12.08
C ASP A 122 9.02 -10.55 11.44
N ASP A 123 10.02 -11.43 11.35
CA ASP A 123 11.33 -11.11 10.78
C ASP A 123 11.28 -10.77 9.27
N GLN A 124 10.18 -11.09 8.56
CA GLN A 124 10.00 -10.72 7.15
C GLN A 124 9.47 -9.30 6.95
N GLU A 125 9.02 -8.60 7.99
CA GLU A 125 8.48 -7.24 7.87
C GLU A 125 9.47 -6.26 7.21
N PRO A 126 10.76 -6.21 7.58
CA PRO A 126 11.74 -5.37 6.88
C PRO A 126 11.89 -5.71 5.39
N ASP A 127 11.67 -6.97 5.00
CA ASP A 127 11.69 -7.39 3.61
C ASP A 127 10.47 -6.87 2.83
N VAL A 128 9.30 -6.75 3.45
CA VAL A 128 8.13 -6.11 2.84
C VAL A 128 8.45 -4.65 2.53
N VAL A 129 8.95 -3.90 3.51
CA VAL A 129 9.33 -2.49 3.35
C VAL A 129 10.38 -2.33 2.26
N ALA A 130 11.43 -3.15 2.28
CA ALA A 130 12.51 -3.09 1.29
C ALA A 130 12.05 -3.47 -0.13
N ALA A 131 11.16 -4.45 -0.27
CA ALA A 131 10.58 -4.82 -1.57
C ALA A 131 9.78 -3.65 -2.14
N LEU A 132 8.88 -3.06 -1.34
CA LEU A 132 8.03 -1.96 -1.77
C LEU A 132 8.83 -0.69 -2.06
N GLY A 133 9.92 -0.43 -1.32
CA GLY A 133 10.84 0.68 -1.59
C GLY A 133 11.50 0.62 -2.98
N GLY A 134 11.51 -0.53 -3.65
CA GLY A 134 12.01 -0.70 -5.02
C GLY A 134 10.95 -0.53 -6.12
N VAL A 135 9.66 -0.39 -5.77
CA VAL A 135 8.56 -0.39 -6.74
C VAL A 135 8.27 1.03 -7.24
N GLY A 136 8.32 1.25 -8.55
CA GLY A 136 7.88 2.52 -9.16
C GLY A 136 8.61 3.75 -8.60
N THR A 137 7.93 4.89 -8.58
CA THR A 137 8.47 6.17 -8.09
C THR A 137 8.13 6.39 -6.62
N ASP A 138 9.11 6.83 -5.83
CA ASP A 138 8.94 7.14 -4.41
C ASP A 138 8.12 8.41 -4.18
N VAL A 139 7.29 8.39 -3.13
CA VAL A 139 6.61 9.59 -2.61
C VAL A 139 6.93 9.71 -1.12
N PRO A 140 7.88 10.59 -0.73
CA PRO A 140 8.36 10.66 0.63
C PRO A 140 7.29 11.23 1.57
N VAL A 141 7.15 10.63 2.75
CA VAL A 141 6.31 11.15 3.83
C VAL A 141 7.07 12.23 4.61
N PRO A 142 6.50 13.44 4.78
CA PRO A 142 7.11 14.49 5.59
C PRO A 142 7.27 14.09 7.07
N GLY A 143 8.42 14.46 7.64
CA GLY A 143 8.78 14.27 9.06
C GLY A 143 8.12 15.27 10.00
#